data_AF-A0A7Y2P8J9-F1
#
_entry.id   AF-A0A7Y2P8J9-F1
#
_cell.length_a   1.000
_cell.length_b   1.000
_cell.length_c   1.000
_cell.angle_alpha   90.00
_cell.angle_beta   90.00
_cell.angle_gamma   90.00
#
_symmetry.space_group_name_H-M   'P 1'
#
loop_
_entity.id
_entity.type
_entity.pdbx_description
1 polymer ?
#
loop_
_entity_poly.entity_id
_entity_poly.type
_entity_poly.pdbx_seq_one_letter_code
_entity_poly.pdbx_strand_id
1 'polypeptide(L)'
;MGDFASFLQRISIEALPLVLAITFHEAAHGFVALKKGDPTAQMLGRVTLNPLAHIDLVGTILLPAFLILTRSPLLFGWAKPVPVNFRLLRDQKRDPIYVASAGVVTNLALAAISGLLFRLIGFVDPYAIQKALYQGLSAQADSVTQMVFIPVALMCVASI
;
A
#
# COMPACT_ATOMS: atom_id res chain seq x y z
N MET A 1 29.66 -2.74 -1.32
CA MET A 1 28.63 -3.67 -1.85
C MET A 1 27.42 -3.86 -0.93
N GLY A 2 27.54 -3.70 0.39
CA GLY A 2 26.37 -3.80 1.31
C GLY A 2 25.32 -2.69 1.19
N ASP A 3 25.68 -1.52 0.66
CA ASP A 3 24.83 -0.32 0.60
C ASP A 3 23.68 -0.41 -0.43
N PHE A 4 23.93 -1.01 -1.59
CA PHE A 4 22.90 -1.15 -2.62
C PHE A 4 21.86 -2.23 -2.28
N ALA A 5 22.31 -3.37 -1.74
CA ALA A 5 21.41 -4.45 -1.35
C ALA A 5 20.50 -4.05 -0.19
N SER A 6 21.03 -3.36 0.83
CA SER A 6 20.23 -2.83 1.93
C SER A 6 19.25 -1.76 1.46
N PHE A 7 19.64 -0.91 0.50
CA PHE A 7 18.76 0.06 -0.13
C PHE A 7 17.58 -0.61 -0.85
N LEU A 8 17.85 -1.62 -1.69
CA LEU A 8 16.80 -2.38 -2.38
C LEU A 8 15.87 -3.12 -1.40
N GLN A 9 16.42 -3.70 -0.35
CA GLN A 9 15.65 -4.35 0.72
C GLN A 9 14.71 -3.35 1.39
N ARG A 10 15.23 -2.17 1.75
CA ARG A 10 14.44 -1.11 2.39
C ARG A 10 13.30 -0.63 1.49
N ILE A 11 13.58 -0.35 0.21
CA ILE A 11 12.54 0.02 -0.76
C ILE A 11 11.50 -1.08 -0.87
N SER A 12 11.92 -2.34 -0.92
CA SER A 12 10.97 -3.46 -1.04
C SER A 12 10.03 -3.52 0.17
N ILE A 13 10.56 -3.41 1.39
CA ILE A 13 9.79 -3.49 2.63
C ILE A 13 8.83 -2.30 2.79
N GLU A 14 9.25 -1.09 2.42
CA GLU A 14 8.46 0.13 2.63
C GLU A 14 7.52 0.43 1.44
N ALA A 15 8.02 0.36 0.20
CA ALA A 15 7.29 0.82 -0.97
C ALA A 15 6.29 -0.20 -1.52
N LEU A 16 6.59 -1.50 -1.48
CA LEU A 16 5.67 -2.52 -2.01
C LEU A 16 4.33 -2.54 -1.26
N PRO A 17 4.30 -2.60 0.09
CA PRO A 17 3.02 -2.57 0.82
C PRO A 17 2.26 -1.27 0.60
N LEU A 18 2.96 -0.13 0.53
CA LEU A 18 2.36 1.17 0.27
C LEU A 18 1.68 1.23 -1.11
N VAL A 19 2.38 0.79 -2.16
CA VAL A 19 1.84 0.77 -3.53
C VAL A 19 0.64 -0.15 -3.62
N LEU A 20 0.69 -1.32 -2.98
CA LEU A 20 -0.45 -2.23 -2.92
C LEU A 20 -1.63 -1.60 -2.16
N ALA A 21 -1.40 -1.05 -0.97
CA ALA A 21 -2.44 -0.44 -0.15
C ALA A 21 -3.17 0.68 -0.92
N ILE A 22 -2.43 1.62 -1.50
CA ILE A 22 -3.00 2.71 -2.30
C ILE A 22 -3.75 2.18 -3.53
N THR A 23 -3.17 1.20 -4.25
CA THR A 23 -3.80 0.65 -5.46
C THR A 23 -5.16 0.02 -5.15
N PHE A 24 -5.22 -0.78 -4.09
CA PHE A 24 -6.48 -1.39 -3.65
C PHE A 24 -7.46 -0.34 -3.12
N HIS A 25 -6.98 0.66 -2.37
CA HIS A 25 -7.78 1.77 -1.85
C HIS A 25 -8.49 2.56 -2.96
N GLU A 26 -7.72 3.00 -3.96
CA GLU A 26 -8.23 3.77 -5.10
C GLU A 26 -9.13 2.92 -6.00
N ALA A 27 -8.75 1.67 -6.26
CA ALA A 27 -9.58 0.73 -7.00
C ALA A 27 -10.93 0.49 -6.30
N ALA A 28 -10.94 0.42 -4.96
CA ALA A 28 -12.16 0.25 -4.18
C ALA A 28 -13.09 1.46 -4.28
N HIS A 29 -12.55 2.69 -4.23
CA HIS A 29 -13.35 3.90 -4.48
C HIS A 29 -14.03 3.85 -5.85
N GLY A 30 -13.26 3.57 -6.91
CA GLY A 30 -13.78 3.46 -8.27
C GLY A 30 -14.80 2.33 -8.44
N PHE A 31 -14.56 1.17 -7.83
CA PHE A 31 -15.47 0.02 -7.88
C PHE A 31 -16.80 0.32 -7.18
N VAL A 32 -16.77 0.93 -5.99
CA VAL A 32 -17.99 1.29 -5.27
C VAL A 32 -18.74 2.41 -6.00
N ALA A 33 -18.04 3.42 -6.52
CA ALA A 33 -18.67 4.47 -7.33
C ALA A 33 -19.41 3.89 -8.55
N LEU A 34 -18.77 2.97 -9.29
CA LEU A 34 -19.38 2.24 -10.39
C LEU A 34 -20.63 1.47 -9.95
N LYS A 35 -20.53 0.72 -8.85
CA LYS A 35 -21.68 -0.03 -8.30
C LYS A 35 -22.83 0.87 -7.88
N LYS A 36 -22.53 2.12 -7.48
CA LYS A 36 -23.49 3.15 -7.08
C LYS A 36 -23.99 4.02 -8.25
N GLY A 37 -23.54 3.77 -9.47
CA GLY A 37 -24.08 4.39 -10.69
C GLY A 37 -23.16 5.36 -11.40
N ASP A 38 -21.95 5.62 -10.89
CA ASP A 38 -20.98 6.51 -11.52
C ASP A 38 -19.93 5.72 -12.35
N PRO A 39 -20.05 5.70 -13.69
CA PRO A 39 -19.09 5.01 -14.55
C PRO A 39 -17.80 5.80 -14.82
N THR A 40 -17.63 7.01 -14.28
CA THR A 40 -16.51 7.92 -14.64
C THR A 40 -15.14 7.27 -14.50
N ALA A 41 -14.86 6.66 -13.34
CA ALA A 41 -13.60 5.96 -13.09
C ALA A 41 -13.39 4.78 -14.05
N GLN A 42 -14.46 4.04 -14.39
CA GLN A 42 -14.39 2.90 -15.28
C GLN A 42 -14.10 3.32 -16.72
N MET A 43 -14.77 4.36 -17.21
CA MET A 43 -14.57 4.93 -18.55
C MET A 43 -13.15 5.44 -18.75
N LEU A 44 -12.49 5.89 -17.68
CA LEU A 44 -11.09 6.33 -17.69
C LEU A 44 -10.09 5.18 -17.46
N GLY A 45 -10.56 3.93 -17.38
CA GLY A 45 -9.72 2.76 -17.14
C GLY A 45 -9.10 2.70 -15.74
N ARG A 46 -9.71 3.38 -14.75
CA ARG A 46 -9.15 3.58 -13.41
C ARG A 46 -9.74 2.68 -12.32
N VAL A 47 -10.71 1.84 -12.66
CA VAL A 47 -11.16 0.73 -11.80
C VAL A 47 -10.26 -0.47 -12.08
N THR A 48 -9.04 -0.44 -11.57
CA THR A 48 -8.00 -1.43 -11.87
C THR A 48 -7.05 -1.63 -10.69
N LEU A 49 -6.55 -2.86 -10.54
CA LEU A 49 -5.47 -3.20 -9.61
C LEU A 49 -4.07 -3.03 -10.22
N ASN A 50 -3.97 -2.41 -11.41
CA ASN A 50 -2.70 -2.00 -11.97
C ASN A 50 -2.18 -0.75 -11.24
N PRO A 51 -1.07 -0.82 -10.47
CA PRO A 51 -0.56 0.31 -9.72
C PRO A 51 -0.18 1.49 -10.61
N LEU A 52 0.24 1.22 -11.85
CA LEU A 52 0.62 2.26 -12.82
C LEU A 52 -0.53 3.23 -13.13
N ALA A 53 -1.79 2.79 -13.00
CA ALA A 53 -2.96 3.64 -13.23
C ALA A 53 -3.21 4.67 -12.12
N HIS A 54 -2.53 4.51 -10.98
CA HIS A 54 -2.67 5.33 -9.77
C HIS A 54 -1.42 6.14 -9.44
N ILE A 55 -0.36 6.04 -10.26
CA ILE A 55 0.86 6.84 -10.11
C ILE A 55 0.59 8.26 -10.62
N ASP A 56 0.97 9.25 -9.81
CA ASP A 56 1.10 10.64 -10.24
C ASP A 56 2.56 10.96 -10.51
N LEU A 57 2.91 11.45 -11.70
CA LEU A 57 4.31 11.72 -12.05
C LEU A 57 4.94 12.75 -11.11
N VAL A 58 4.18 13.77 -10.70
CA VAL A 58 4.69 14.82 -9.80
C VAL A 58 4.69 14.31 -8.37
N GLY A 59 3.54 13.86 -7.89
CA GLY A 59 3.32 13.49 -6.49
C GLY A 59 4.00 12.20 -6.06
N THR A 60 4.06 11.20 -6.92
CA THR A 60 4.62 9.87 -6.60
C THR A 60 6.10 9.74 -6.98
N ILE A 61 6.57 10.47 -8.00
CA ILE A 61 7.94 10.30 -8.53
C ILE A 61 8.79 11.56 -8.30
N LEU A 62 8.43 12.68 -8.92
CA LEU A 62 9.31 13.87 -8.94
C LEU A 62 9.48 14.48 -7.54
N LEU A 63 8.40 14.57 -6.77
CA LEU A 63 8.44 15.16 -5.43
C LEU A 63 9.27 14.31 -4.46
N PRO A 64 9.02 12.99 -4.28
CA PRO A 64 9.89 12.16 -3.45
C PRO A 64 11.36 12.18 -3.91
N ALA A 65 11.63 12.13 -5.22
CA ALA A 65 12.99 12.22 -5.73
C ALA A 65 13.67 13.55 -5.36
N PHE A 66 12.97 14.67 -5.50
CA PHE A 66 13.46 15.98 -5.09
C PHE A 66 13.73 16.06 -3.59
N LEU A 67 12.83 15.52 -2.75
CA LEU A 67 13.00 15.48 -1.29
C LEU A 67 14.20 14.63 -0.87
N ILE A 68 14.44 13.50 -1.54
CA ILE A 68 15.62 12.66 -1.31
C ILE A 68 16.90 13.41 -1.72
N LEU A 69 16.92 14.04 -2.89
CA LEU A 69 18.08 14.77 -3.41
C LEU A 69 18.44 15.98 -2.53
N THR A 70 17.44 16.67 -2.01
CA THR A 70 17.63 17.81 -1.09
C THR A 70 17.87 17.41 0.36
N ARG A 71 17.88 16.10 0.67
CA ARG A 71 18.01 15.55 2.03
C ARG A 71 16.98 16.14 2.99
N SER A 72 15.77 16.35 2.51
CA SER A 72 14.65 16.79 3.34
C SER A 72 14.41 15.80 4.48
N PRO A 73 14.18 16.26 5.72
CA PRO A 73 13.80 15.39 6.83
C PRO A 73 12.38 14.83 6.67
N LEU A 74 11.57 15.43 5.79
CA LEU A 74 10.21 15.00 5.48
C LEU A 74 10.16 14.39 4.09
N LEU A 75 9.66 13.15 4.01
CA LEU A 75 9.31 12.45 2.78
C LEU A 75 7.81 12.32 2.71
N PHE A 76 7.21 12.89 1.65
CA PHE A 76 5.79 12.76 1.38
C PHE A 76 5.54 12.76 -0.13
N GLY A 77 4.38 12.26 -0.50
CA GLY A 77 3.91 12.17 -1.87
C GLY A 77 2.44 11.81 -1.89
N TRP A 78 1.82 11.87 -3.06
CA TRP A 78 0.43 11.45 -3.25
C TRP A 78 0.31 10.59 -4.50
N ALA A 79 -0.71 9.74 -4.49
CA ALA A 79 -1.15 9.00 -5.65
C ALA A 79 -2.12 9.83 -6.49
N LYS A 80 -2.29 9.45 -7.75
CA LYS A 80 -3.28 10.04 -8.63
C LYS A 80 -4.67 9.55 -8.20
N PRO A 81 -5.56 10.38 -7.65
CA PRO A 81 -6.83 9.92 -7.11
C PRO A 81 -7.78 9.44 -8.21
N VAL A 82 -8.66 8.49 -7.90
CA VAL A 82 -9.72 8.01 -8.80
C VAL A 82 -10.87 9.02 -8.83
N PRO A 83 -11.30 9.49 -10.01
CA PRO A 83 -12.36 10.48 -10.10
C PRO A 83 -13.73 9.88 -9.79
N VAL A 84 -14.52 10.62 -9.00
CA VAL A 84 -15.90 10.27 -8.65
C VAL A 84 -16.81 11.45 -9.00
N ASN A 85 -17.83 11.19 -9.82
CA ASN A 85 -18.88 12.14 -10.15
C ASN A 85 -20.12 11.89 -9.29
N PHE A 86 -20.19 12.60 -8.16
CA PHE A 86 -21.29 12.47 -7.20
C PHE A 86 -22.69 12.74 -7.80
N ARG A 87 -22.79 13.46 -8.91
CA ARG A 87 -24.08 13.74 -9.58
C ARG A 87 -24.67 12.51 -10.27
N LEU A 88 -23.83 11.54 -10.64
CA LEU A 88 -24.24 10.30 -11.31
C LEU A 88 -24.59 9.17 -10.33
N LEU A 89 -24.35 9.37 -9.02
CA LEU A 89 -24.73 8.40 -8.01
C LEU A 89 -26.25 8.29 -7.90
N ARG A 90 -26.74 7.06 -7.69
CA ARG A 90 -28.18 6.76 -7.57
C ARG A 90 -28.84 7.50 -6.41
N ASP A 91 -28.18 7.51 -5.24
CA ASP A 91 -28.59 8.29 -4.08
C ASP A 91 -27.48 9.29 -3.69
N GLN A 92 -27.66 10.55 -4.06
CA GLN A 92 -26.69 11.63 -3.82
C GLN A 92 -26.45 11.95 -2.33
N LYS A 93 -27.27 11.44 -1.41
CA LYS A 93 -27.09 11.64 0.04
C LYS A 93 -26.36 10.46 0.68
N ARG A 94 -26.71 9.22 0.30
CA ARG A 94 -26.18 8.00 0.93
C ARG A 94 -24.93 7.47 0.23
N ASP A 95 -24.91 7.49 -1.09
CA ASP A 95 -23.86 6.84 -1.87
C ASP A 95 -22.48 7.49 -1.73
N PRO A 96 -22.33 8.82 -1.55
CA PRO A 96 -21.03 9.41 -1.24
C PRO A 96 -20.37 8.80 0.01
N ILE A 97 -21.17 8.44 1.04
CA ILE A 97 -20.66 7.83 2.27
C ILE A 97 -20.10 6.44 1.98
N TYR A 98 -20.80 5.63 1.18
CA TYR A 98 -20.32 4.32 0.77
C TYR A 98 -19.02 4.43 -0.03
N VAL A 99 -18.94 5.36 -0.98
CA VAL A 99 -17.73 5.59 -1.76
C VAL A 99 -16.59 6.03 -0.86
N ALA A 100 -16.78 7.01 0.03
CA ALA A 100 -15.75 7.48 0.96
C ALA A 100 -15.27 6.37 1.92
N SER A 101 -16.19 5.52 2.40
CA SER A 101 -15.84 4.40 3.28
C SER A 101 -15.10 3.25 2.57
N ALA A 102 -15.17 3.16 1.24
CA ALA A 102 -14.59 2.05 0.48
C ALA A 102 -13.08 1.93 0.68
N GLY A 103 -12.35 3.05 0.62
CA GLY A 103 -10.92 3.10 0.87
C GLY A 103 -10.58 2.70 2.32
N VAL A 104 -11.33 3.21 3.30
CA VAL A 104 -11.14 2.88 4.72
C VAL A 104 -11.32 1.40 4.98
N VAL A 105 -12.43 0.81 4.50
CA VAL A 105 -12.73 -0.61 4.66
C VAL A 105 -11.65 -1.46 3.99
N THR A 106 -11.15 -1.04 2.83
CA THR A 106 -10.09 -1.75 2.11
C THR A 106 -8.78 -1.76 2.91
N ASN A 107 -8.37 -0.61 3.48
CA ASN A 107 -7.17 -0.55 4.32
C ASN A 107 -7.33 -1.39 5.60
N LEU A 108 -8.50 -1.38 6.24
CA LEU A 108 -8.77 -2.23 7.40
C LEU A 108 -8.73 -3.72 7.05
N ALA A 109 -9.25 -4.11 5.88
CA ALA A 109 -9.16 -5.47 5.39
C ALA A 109 -7.71 -5.89 5.12
N LEU A 110 -6.91 -5.02 4.50
CA LEU A 110 -5.48 -5.26 4.27
C LEU A 110 -4.71 -5.36 5.59
N ALA A 111 -4.99 -4.50 6.57
CA ALA A 111 -4.39 -4.58 7.90
C ALA A 111 -4.73 -5.91 8.60
N ALA A 112 -5.99 -6.38 8.50
CA ALA A 112 -6.40 -7.66 9.04
C ALA A 112 -5.69 -8.85 8.35
N ILE A 113 -5.56 -8.82 7.02
CA ILE A 113 -4.84 -9.83 6.25
C ILE A 113 -3.36 -9.84 6.61
N SER A 114 -2.72 -8.67 6.70
CA SER A 114 -1.32 -8.52 7.12
C SER A 114 -1.11 -9.04 8.55
N GLY A 115 -2.01 -8.72 9.49
CA GLY A 115 -1.95 -9.24 10.85
C GLY A 115 -2.11 -10.77 10.93
N LEU A 116 -3.00 -11.34 10.10
CA LEU A 116 -3.15 -12.80 9.99
C LEU A 116 -1.88 -13.45 9.43
N LEU A 117 -1.32 -12.90 8.35
CA LEU A 117 -0.09 -13.41 7.74
C LEU A 117 1.08 -13.34 8.71
N PHE A 118 1.22 -12.22 9.43
CA PHE A 118 2.22 -12.06 10.49
C PHE A 118 2.08 -13.12 11.59
N ARG A 119 0.85 -13.41 12.03
CA ARG A 119 0.58 -14.46 13.02
C ARG A 119 0.92 -15.86 12.50
N LEU A 120 0.62 -16.15 11.23
CA LEU A 120 0.94 -17.43 10.61
C LEU A 120 2.46 -17.64 10.49
N ILE A 121 3.20 -16.60 10.11
CA ILE A 121 4.67 -16.64 10.09
C ILE A 121 5.19 -16.94 11.50
N GLY A 122 4.68 -16.26 12.53
CA GLY A 122 5.08 -16.50 13.92
C GLY A 122 4.75 -17.90 14.45
N PHE A 123 3.73 -18.56 13.90
CA PHE A 123 3.44 -19.96 14.23
C PHE A 123 4.45 -20.93 13.60
N VAL A 124 4.93 -20.63 12.39
CA VAL A 124 5.88 -21.49 11.65
C VAL A 124 7.33 -21.23 12.07
N ASP A 125 7.73 -19.96 12.22
CA ASP A 125 9.06 -19.51 12.63
C ASP A 125 8.94 -18.33 13.61
N PRO A 126 8.82 -18.62 14.93
CA PRO A 126 8.75 -17.58 15.95
C PRO A 126 9.99 -16.66 15.98
N TYR A 127 11.16 -17.19 15.61
CA TYR A 127 12.40 -16.44 15.64
C TYR A 127 12.49 -15.41 14.51
N ALA A 128 11.90 -15.70 13.34
CA ALA A 128 11.75 -14.73 12.27
C ALA A 128 10.94 -13.48 12.72
N ILE A 129 9.82 -13.70 13.42
CA ILE A 129 9.00 -12.60 13.98
C ILE A 129 9.77 -11.82 15.05
N GLN A 130 10.46 -12.53 15.95
CA GLN A 130 11.28 -11.89 16.97
C GLN A 130 12.33 -10.96 16.31
N LYS A 131 13.08 -11.47 15.33
CA LYS A 131 14.05 -10.66 14.59
C LYS A 131 13.42 -9.47 13.90
N ALA A 132 12.31 -9.67 13.17
CA ALA A 132 11.60 -8.58 12.50
C ALA A 132 11.18 -7.47 13.48
N LEU A 133 10.65 -7.82 14.66
CA LEU A 133 10.20 -6.85 15.65
C LEU A 133 11.34 -6.13 16.39
N TYR A 134 12.39 -6.86 16.80
CA TYR A 134 13.46 -6.28 17.62
C TYR A 134 14.60 -5.67 16.80
N GLN A 135 14.86 -6.18 15.60
CA GLN A 135 15.97 -5.75 14.76
C GLN A 135 15.51 -4.93 13.55
N GLY A 136 14.21 -4.95 13.20
CA GLY A 136 13.65 -4.14 12.12
C GLY A 136 14.36 -4.38 10.78
N LEU A 137 14.67 -3.29 10.07
CA LEU A 137 15.43 -3.31 8.81
C LEU A 137 16.84 -3.90 8.94
N SER A 138 17.39 -3.97 10.16
CA SER A 138 18.69 -4.56 10.44
C SER A 138 18.63 -6.07 10.71
N ALA A 139 17.47 -6.71 10.61
CA ALA A 139 17.34 -8.14 10.81
C ALA A 139 18.09 -8.95 9.74
N GLN A 140 19.02 -9.82 10.16
CA GLN A 140 19.68 -10.79 9.28
C GLN A 140 18.98 -12.14 9.31
N ALA A 141 18.86 -12.78 8.15
CA ALA A 141 18.37 -14.15 8.02
C ALA A 141 19.51 -15.16 8.23
N ASP A 142 19.29 -16.12 9.11
CA ASP A 142 20.27 -17.21 9.36
C ASP A 142 19.91 -18.48 8.57
N SER A 143 18.73 -18.50 7.95
CA SER A 143 18.21 -19.62 7.17
C SER A 143 17.55 -19.14 5.89
N VAL A 144 17.44 -20.03 4.90
CA VAL A 144 16.75 -19.74 3.62
C VAL A 144 15.29 -19.35 3.86
N THR A 145 14.63 -19.99 4.82
CA THR A 145 13.25 -19.66 5.22
C THR A 145 13.14 -18.22 5.75
N GLN A 146 14.11 -17.79 6.57
CA GLN A 146 14.14 -16.43 7.13
C GLN A 146 14.42 -15.36 6.08
N MET A 147 15.07 -15.71 4.97
CA MET A 147 15.25 -14.77 3.83
C MET A 147 13.90 -14.35 3.23
N VAL A 148 12.85 -15.15 3.42
CA VAL A 148 11.49 -14.82 2.98
C VAL A 148 10.65 -14.29 4.14
N PHE A 149 10.65 -14.97 5.29
CA PHE A 149 9.76 -14.62 6.40
C PHE A 149 10.08 -13.28 7.06
N ILE A 150 11.36 -12.90 7.18
CA ILE A 150 11.73 -11.62 7.79
C ILE A 150 11.23 -10.43 6.93
N PRO A 151 11.53 -10.35 5.62
CA PRO A 151 10.99 -9.26 4.79
C PRO A 151 9.46 -9.22 4.76
N VAL A 152 8.79 -10.37 4.67
CA VAL A 152 7.32 -10.43 4.65
C VAL A 152 6.74 -9.97 5.99
N ALA A 153 7.32 -10.38 7.12
CA ALA A 153 6.89 -9.92 8.44
C ALA A 153 7.07 -8.40 8.59
N LEU A 154 8.19 -7.84 8.12
CA LEU A 154 8.43 -6.40 8.11
C LEU A 154 7.44 -5.66 7.22
N MET A 155 7.12 -6.20 6.03
CA MET A 155 6.08 -5.66 5.14
C MET A 155 4.70 -5.65 5.81
N CYS A 156 4.34 -6.71 6.55
CA CYS A 156 3.07 -6.75 7.28
C CYS A 156 2.96 -5.67 8.35
N VAL A 157 4.09 -5.30 8.98
CA VAL A 157 4.14 -4.20 9.96
C VAL A 157 4.11 -2.84 9.26
N ALA A 158 4.80 -2.70 8.12
CA ALA A 158 4.84 -1.46 7.34
C ALA A 158 3.54 -1.16 6.57
N SER A 159 2.69 -2.17 6.36
CA SER A 159 1.43 -2.09 5.60
C SER A 159 0.28 -1.39 6.34
N ILE A 160 0.48 -0.91 7.58
CA ILE A 160 -0.56 -0.36 8.47
C ILE A 160 -0.41 1.16 8.58
#